data_AF-A0A059KIP7-F1
#
_entry.id   AF-A0A059KIP7-F1
#
_cell.length_a   1.000
_cell.length_b   1.000
_cell.length_c   1.000
_cell.angle_alpha   90.00
_cell.angle_beta   90.00
_cell.angle_gamma   90.00
#
_symmetry.space_group_name_H-M   'P 1'
#
loop_
_entity.id
_entity.type
_entity.pdbx_description
1 polymer ?
#
loop_
_entity_poly.entity_id
_entity_poly.type
_entity_poly.pdbx_seq_one_letter_code
_entity_poly.pdbx_strand_id
1 'polypeptide(L)'
;MMIDRGIRLSATITKPLQATVAGKPARLAIVDEQGQIIAAGDEVAWECAAVLRGALERYWEAQGWLETINTAETLAEAAPDLAGAMAVSGR
;
A
#
# COMPACT_ATOMS: atom_id res chain seq x y z
N MET A 1 -22.27 -17.60 6.16
CA MET A 1 -21.38 -17.22 5.05
C MET A 1 -21.20 -15.71 5.10
N MET A 2 -20.11 -15.24 5.71
CA MET A 2 -19.81 -13.80 5.75
C MET A 2 -19.38 -13.36 4.36
N ILE A 3 -20.15 -12.47 3.75
CA ILE A 3 -19.71 -11.76 2.55
C ILE A 3 -18.72 -10.71 3.05
N ASP A 4 -17.43 -11.01 2.92
CA ASP A 4 -16.34 -10.07 3.22
C ASP A 4 -16.47 -8.91 2.23
N ARG A 5 -17.08 -7.78 2.64
CA ARG A 5 -17.29 -6.59 1.79
C ARG A 5 -16.06 -5.69 1.70
N GLY A 6 -14.94 -6.10 2.31
CA GLY A 6 -13.73 -5.29 2.40
C GLY A 6 -12.80 -5.42 1.19
N ILE A 7 -11.84 -4.51 1.16
CA ILE A 7 -10.58 -4.66 0.42
C ILE A 7 -9.62 -5.36 1.37
N ARG A 8 -8.99 -6.44 0.91
CA ARG A 8 -7.96 -7.14 1.66
C ARG A 8 -6.68 -7.19 0.85
N LEU A 9 -5.60 -6.71 1.45
CA LEU A 9 -4.24 -6.85 0.96
C LEU A 9 -3.49 -7.81 1.89
N SER A 10 -2.70 -8.71 1.32
CA SER A 10 -1.87 -9.62 2.12
C SER A 10 -0.57 -9.95 1.39
N ALA A 11 0.54 -9.96 2.11
CA ALA A 11 1.83 -10.41 1.63
C ALA A 11 2.49 -11.25 2.73
N THR A 12 3.36 -12.19 2.34
CA THR A 12 4.24 -12.88 3.27
C THR A 12 5.66 -12.84 2.73
N ILE A 13 6.66 -13.16 3.56
CA ILE A 13 8.07 -13.27 3.11
C ILE A 13 8.21 -14.18 1.88
N THR A 14 7.33 -15.17 1.72
CA THR A 14 7.40 -16.20 0.67
C THR A 14 6.34 -16.04 -0.42
N LYS A 15 5.40 -15.09 -0.31
CA LYS A 15 4.32 -14.90 -1.27
C LYS A 15 4.20 -13.44 -1.68
N PRO A 16 4.06 -13.16 -2.99
CA PRO A 16 3.85 -11.80 -3.47
C PRO A 16 2.55 -11.23 -2.91
N LEU A 17 2.45 -9.91 -2.97
CA LEU A 17 1.27 -9.17 -2.55
C LEU A 17 0.03 -9.67 -3.31
N GLN A 18 -0.99 -10.05 -2.56
CA GLN A 18 -2.29 -10.50 -3.06
C GLN A 18 -3.36 -9.50 -2.63
N ALA A 19 -4.22 -9.15 -3.57
CA ALA A 19 -5.37 -8.27 -3.33
C ALA A 19 -6.67 -9.04 -3.60
N THR A 20 -7.65 -8.85 -2.72
CA THR A 20 -9.03 -9.28 -2.97
C THR A 20 -10.00 -8.15 -2.65
N VAL A 21 -11.04 -8.01 -3.48
CA VAL A 21 -12.16 -7.08 -3.26
C VAL A 21 -13.44 -7.88 -3.20
N ALA A 22 -14.21 -7.71 -2.14
CA ALA A 22 -15.44 -8.47 -1.94
C ALA A 22 -15.23 -10.01 -2.03
N GLY A 23 -14.08 -10.49 -1.55
CA GLY A 23 -13.67 -11.91 -1.64
C GLY A 23 -13.23 -12.38 -3.03
N LYS A 24 -13.14 -11.51 -4.04
CA LYS A 24 -12.70 -11.86 -5.40
C LYS A 24 -11.25 -11.41 -5.64
N PRO A 25 -10.41 -12.19 -6.34
CA PRO A 25 -9.08 -11.75 -6.72
C PRO A 25 -9.10 -10.41 -7.46
N ALA A 26 -8.20 -9.52 -7.10
CA ALA A 26 -8.04 -8.20 -7.69
C ALA A 26 -6.55 -7.94 -7.99
N ARG A 27 -6.29 -6.92 -8.82
CA ARG A 27 -4.94 -6.40 -9.09
C ARG A 27 -4.86 -4.95 -8.64
N LEU A 28 -3.67 -4.54 -8.22
CA LEU A 28 -3.42 -3.15 -7.86
C LEU A 28 -3.23 -2.29 -9.11
N ALA A 29 -3.54 -1.00 -8.97
CA ALA A 29 -3.31 0.02 -9.97
C ALA A 29 -2.89 1.32 -9.28
N ILE A 30 -1.98 2.05 -9.92
CA ILE A 30 -1.72 3.45 -9.63
C ILE A 30 -2.62 4.25 -10.55
N VAL A 31 -3.41 5.12 -9.93
CA VAL A 31 -4.34 6.01 -10.62
C VAL A 31 -3.77 7.43 -10.52
N ASP A 32 -3.84 8.20 -11.60
CA ASP A 32 -3.48 9.62 -11.59
C ASP A 32 -4.64 10.51 -11.08
N GLU A 33 -4.39 11.80 -10.93
CA GLU A 33 -5.37 12.78 -10.41
C GLU A 33 -6.65 12.87 -11.25
N GLN A 34 -6.63 12.36 -12.48
CA GLN A 34 -7.76 12.38 -13.41
C GLN A 34 -8.54 11.06 -13.40
N GLY A 35 -8.15 10.11 -12.55
CA GLY A 35 -8.77 8.80 -12.47
C GLY A 35 -8.24 7.81 -13.52
N GLN A 36 -7.16 8.14 -14.25
CA GLN A 36 -6.58 7.24 -15.24
C GLN A 36 -5.60 6.28 -14.60
N ILE A 37 -5.64 5.01 -15.02
CA ILE A 37 -4.66 4.02 -14.60
C ILE A 37 -3.35 4.26 -15.35
N ILE A 38 -2.29 4.64 -14.62
CA ILE A 38 -0.96 4.90 -15.17
C ILE A 38 0.00 3.72 -14.98
N ALA A 39 -0.26 2.83 -14.02
CA ALA A 39 0.44 1.55 -13.85
C ALA A 39 -0.50 0.54 -13.19
N ALA A 40 -0.37 -0.76 -13.48
CA ALA A 40 -1.21 -1.79 -12.88
C ALA A 40 -0.56 -3.18 -12.89
N GLY A 41 -1.07 -4.06 -12.02
CA GLY A 41 -0.66 -5.47 -11.99
C GLY A 41 0.62 -5.68 -11.21
N ASP A 42 1.49 -6.52 -11.77
CA ASP A 42 2.61 -7.09 -11.01
C ASP A 42 3.66 -6.04 -10.66
N GLU A 43 3.91 -5.07 -11.54
CA GLU A 43 4.81 -3.93 -11.29
C GLU A 43 4.39 -3.17 -10.02
N VAL A 44 3.11 -2.80 -9.91
CA VAL A 44 2.58 -2.12 -8.72
C VAL A 44 2.68 -3.01 -7.48
N ALA A 45 2.45 -4.32 -7.62
CA ALA A 45 2.57 -5.25 -6.50
C ALA A 45 4.02 -5.40 -6.00
N TRP A 46 5.01 -5.36 -6.90
CA TRP A 46 6.44 -5.38 -6.57
C TRP A 46 6.87 -4.12 -5.84
N GLU A 47 6.48 -2.93 -6.32
CA GLU A 47 6.80 -1.67 -5.66
C GLU A 47 6.20 -1.60 -4.25
N CYS A 48 4.95 -2.03 -4.07
CA CYS A 48 4.36 -2.13 -2.73
C CYS A 48 5.13 -3.09 -1.81
N ALA A 49 5.62 -4.22 -2.33
CA ALA A 49 6.44 -5.15 -1.55
C ALA A 49 7.81 -4.56 -1.19
N ALA A 50 8.41 -3.77 -2.07
CA ALA A 50 9.68 -3.08 -1.83
C ALA A 50 9.55 -2.05 -0.68
N VAL A 51 8.47 -1.28 -0.65
CA VAL A 51 8.17 -0.34 0.45
C VAL A 51 8.05 -1.07 1.79
N LEU A 52 7.28 -2.18 1.83
CA LEU A 52 7.14 -2.99 3.04
C LEU A 52 8.46 -3.59 3.51
N ARG A 53 9.31 -4.05 2.58
CA ARG A 53 10.64 -4.57 2.89
C ARG A 53 11.53 -3.50 3.50
N GLY A 54 11.57 -2.31 2.89
CA GLY A 54 12.36 -1.18 3.37
C GLY A 54 11.93 -0.73 4.77
N ALA A 55 10.62 -0.73 5.05
CA ALA A 55 10.11 -0.43 6.39
C ALA A 55 10.56 -1.45 7.44
N LEU A 56 10.53 -2.75 7.10
CA LEU A 56 10.99 -3.82 7.99
C LEU A 56 12.51 -3.77 8.22
N GLU A 57 13.30 -3.51 7.18
CA GLU A 57 14.76 -3.37 7.29
C GLU A 57 15.14 -2.20 8.20
N ARG A 58 14.52 -1.03 8.00
CA ARG A 58 14.70 0.14 8.87
C ARG A 58 14.35 -0.13 10.33
N TYR A 59 13.29 -0.91 10.57
CA TYR A 59 12.93 -1.36 11.91
C TYR A 59 14.02 -2.25 12.52
N TRP A 60 14.56 -3.21 11.77
CA TRP A 60 15.62 -4.11 12.26
C TRP A 60 16.97 -3.43 12.46
N GLU A 61 17.28 -2.40 11.70
CA GLU A 61 18.50 -1.61 11.89
C GLU A 61 18.41 -0.66 13.10
N ALA A 62 17.31 -0.70 13.87
CA ALA A 62 17.01 0.22 14.96
C ALA A 62 17.05 1.70 14.52
N GLN A 63 16.83 1.95 13.23
CA GLN A 63 16.82 3.28 12.61
C GLN A 63 15.40 3.89 12.53
N GLY A 64 14.36 3.20 13.02
CA GLY A 64 12.97 3.64 12.95
C GLY A 64 12.24 3.54 14.28
N TRP A 65 11.59 4.64 14.69
CA TRP A 65 10.53 4.64 15.69
C TRP A 65 9.27 4.06 15.05
N LEU A 66 8.50 3.25 15.79
CA LEU A 66 7.25 2.68 15.28
C LEU A 66 6.14 3.73 15.32
N GLU A 67 5.81 4.33 14.18
CA GLU A 67 4.67 5.25 14.07
C GLU A 67 3.45 4.52 13.50
N THR A 68 2.33 4.58 14.23
CA THR A 68 1.05 4.00 13.77
C THR A 68 0.35 5.02 12.90
N ILE A 69 0.43 4.83 11.59
CA ILE A 69 -0.28 5.65 10.60
C ILE A 69 -1.71 5.13 10.48
N ASN A 70 -2.67 5.89 10.98
CA ASN A 70 -4.10 5.58 10.91
C ASN A 70 -4.90 6.63 10.13
N THR A 71 -4.24 7.69 9.64
CA THR A 71 -4.83 8.76 8.83
C THR A 71 -3.85 9.21 7.74
N ALA A 72 -4.36 9.84 6.68
CA ALA A 72 -3.53 10.39 5.62
C ALA A 72 -2.60 11.52 6.11
N GLU A 73 -3.04 12.28 7.12
CA GLU A 73 -2.24 13.34 7.75
C GLU A 73 -1.05 12.77 8.54
N THR A 74 -1.24 11.68 9.28
CA THR A 74 -0.14 11.03 10.01
C THR A 74 0.88 10.37 9.09
N LEU A 75 0.47 9.93 7.90
CA LEU A 75 1.40 9.47 6.86
C LEU A 75 2.25 10.62 6.31
N ALA A 76 1.62 11.78 6.07
CA ALA A 76 2.28 12.94 5.48
C ALA A 76 3.36 13.54 6.41
N GLU A 77 3.17 13.41 7.72
CA GLU A 77 4.14 13.84 8.72
C GLU A 77 5.27 12.81 8.93
N ALA A 78 4.93 11.52 8.97
CA ALA A 78 5.88 10.42 9.17
C ALA A 78 6.82 10.17 7.98
N ALA A 79 6.32 10.40 6.77
CA ALA A 79 7.03 10.15 5.51
C ALA A 79 6.67 11.22 4.47
N PRO A 80 7.24 12.44 4.57
CA PRO A 80 6.89 13.56 3.70
C PRO A 80 7.23 13.32 2.22
N ASP A 81 8.14 12.38 1.93
CA ASP A 81 8.49 11.89 0.60
C ASP A 81 7.45 10.91 0.02
N LEU A 82 6.63 10.27 0.87
CA LEU A 82 5.53 9.38 0.47
C LEU A 82 4.15 10.07 0.48
N ALA A 83 4.01 11.20 1.16
CA ALA A 83 2.78 12.00 1.24
C ALA A 83 2.18 12.36 -0.13
N GLY A 84 3.05 12.60 -1.12
CA GLY A 84 2.66 12.96 -2.49
C GLY A 84 1.89 11.85 -3.23
N ALA A 85 1.97 10.59 -2.78
CA ALA A 85 1.32 9.46 -3.44
C ALA A 85 -0.17 9.29 -3.08
N MET A 86 -0.66 9.89 -1.98
CA MET A 86 -2.06 9.73 -1.52
C MET A 86 -3.00 10.90 -1.88
N ALA A 87 -2.49 12.05 -2.32
CA ALA A 87 -3.32 13.20 -2.70
C ALA A 87 -4.27 12.94 -3.89
N VAL A 88 -4.09 11.81 -4.58
CA VAL A 88 -4.83 11.40 -5.77
C VAL A 88 -6.16 10.70 -5.47
N SER A 89 -6.38 10.20 -4.26
CA SER A 89 -7.60 9.45 -3.90
C SER A 89 -8.74 10.34 -3.34
N GLY A 90 -8.56 11.65 -3.30
CA GLY A 90 -9.48 12.59 -2.68
C GLY A 90 -10.25 13.47 -3.68
N ARG A 91 -10.98 12.88 -4.62
CA ARG A 91 -12.10 13.55 -5.29
C ARG A 91 -13.12 12.58 -5.85
#